data_AF-A0A2N5FPR2-F1
#
_entry.id   AF-A0A2N5FPR2-F1
#
_cell.length_a   1.000
_cell.length_b   1.000
_cell.length_c   1.000
_cell.angle_alpha   90.00
_cell.angle_beta   90.00
_cell.angle_gamma   90.00
#
_symmetry.space_group_name_H-M   'P 1'
#
loop_
_entity.id
_entity.type
_entity.pdbx_description
1 polymer ?
#
loop_
_entity_poly.entity_id
_entity_poly.type
_entity_poly.pdbx_seq_one_letter_code
_entity_poly.pdbx_strand_id
1 'polypeptide(L)'
;MTNHNFEPITPEKKQQLEEMMAHPLWTAFPQSVEDSYRFGWARSTCFLADTLYFGNWYKWLTILGKGEWKKGDPYPYVTISESGNEAVKKMLKKSFEPVSYKGVRPYEFLSWIGYAIGLAWFEKPNMDKDSWEHLYRTFDFSLFYQFPSDYLSVFLAENGSSGALDYYPTPLSLSKAMNLMLQGDEEEKVLTDLMYDPCTGTGALILPSKSLNIVASDLSHLMVRAAAIQAFFYKPSVIYVPRPIIGIHADPKELRINKYFEFDVNSRIYQGDALTGEFIAPVNIFLEGSEFVDVYFHPLNLKKHKIYDYEQELAKPWNTIEREKQIEIVAAMAREIMPDQTISNPPFNMKMPKREQENIQSIIRSNKEFIDSRKGNSMMNLFNQIQTEAAAKTEFILANSTGKNKEQLMFVF
;
A
#
# COMPACT_ATOMS: atom_id res chain seq x y z
N MET A 1 -36.64 -16.11 2.22
CA MET A 1 -35.68 -17.21 2.45
C MET A 1 -35.40 -17.86 1.11
N THR A 2 -34.46 -17.30 0.36
CA THR A 2 -33.89 -17.98 -0.81
C THR A 2 -32.98 -19.07 -0.28
N ASN A 3 -33.28 -20.33 -0.60
CA ASN A 3 -32.38 -21.47 -0.36
C ASN A 3 -31.10 -21.21 -1.14
N HIS A 4 -30.12 -20.61 -0.48
CA HIS A 4 -28.76 -20.55 -1.00
C HIS A 4 -28.15 -21.93 -0.71
N ASN A 5 -28.19 -22.81 -1.72
CA ASN A 5 -27.39 -24.01 -1.71
C ASN A 5 -25.93 -23.54 -1.60
N PHE A 6 -25.36 -23.64 -0.40
CA PHE A 6 -23.91 -23.62 -0.28
C PHE A 6 -23.41 -24.73 -1.20
N GLU A 7 -22.60 -24.36 -2.19
CA GLU A 7 -21.89 -25.35 -2.96
C GLU A 7 -21.12 -26.24 -1.98
N PRO A 8 -21.13 -27.57 -2.17
CA PRO A 8 -20.40 -28.47 -1.29
C PRO A 8 -18.94 -28.01 -1.19
N ILE A 9 -18.42 -27.99 0.03
CA ILE A 9 -17.04 -27.56 0.30
C ILE A 9 -16.10 -28.53 -0.42
N THR A 10 -15.45 -28.04 -1.47
CA THR A 10 -14.43 -28.76 -2.24
C THR A 10 -13.21 -29.05 -1.35
N PRO A 11 -12.44 -30.14 -1.61
CA PRO A 11 -11.19 -30.41 -0.90
C PRO A 11 -10.23 -29.21 -0.86
N GLU A 12 -10.14 -28.45 -1.95
CA GLU A 12 -9.30 -27.26 -2.06
C GLU A 12 -9.74 -26.17 -1.08
N LYS A 13 -11.03 -25.84 -1.03
CA LYS A 13 -11.58 -24.90 -0.03
C LYS A 13 -11.35 -25.38 1.41
N LYS A 14 -11.43 -26.68 1.66
CA LYS A 14 -11.14 -27.23 3.00
C LYS A 14 -9.69 -26.99 3.39
N GLN A 15 -8.75 -27.23 2.47
CA GLN A 15 -7.34 -26.94 2.68
C GLN A 15 -7.11 -25.44 2.93
N GLN A 16 -7.70 -24.56 2.11
CA GLN A 16 -7.58 -23.11 2.30
C GLN A 16 -8.07 -22.66 3.67
N LEU A 17 -9.16 -23.25 4.17
CA LEU A 17 -9.69 -22.97 5.51
C LEU A 17 -8.72 -23.42 6.60
N GLU A 18 -8.17 -24.63 6.50
CA GLU A 18 -7.20 -25.15 7.46
C GLU A 18 -5.94 -24.26 7.52
N GLU A 19 -5.43 -23.82 6.38
CA GLU A 19 -4.29 -22.91 6.29
C GLU A 19 -4.60 -21.51 6.83
N MET A 20 -5.80 -20.96 6.53
CA MET A 20 -6.25 -19.69 7.08
C MET A 20 -6.43 -19.74 8.60
N MET A 21 -6.97 -20.84 9.13
CA MET A 21 -7.14 -21.06 10.58
C MET A 21 -5.80 -21.14 11.32
N ALA A 22 -4.74 -21.58 10.63
CA ALA A 22 -3.38 -21.61 11.18
C ALA A 22 -2.64 -20.27 11.06
N HIS A 23 -3.16 -19.31 10.27
CA HIS A 23 -2.48 -18.04 10.04
C HIS A 23 -2.49 -17.15 11.31
N PRO A 24 -1.40 -16.42 11.64
CA PRO A 24 -1.33 -15.60 12.86
C PRO A 24 -2.37 -14.48 13.00
N LEU A 25 -2.99 -14.07 11.89
CA LEU A 25 -4.06 -13.08 11.92
C LEU A 25 -5.42 -13.66 12.34
N TRP A 26 -5.56 -14.99 12.39
CA TRP A 26 -6.77 -15.67 12.81
C TRP A 26 -7.03 -15.46 14.31
N THR A 27 -8.23 -15.01 14.66
CA THR A 27 -8.73 -14.87 16.04
C THR A 27 -9.66 -16.02 16.43
N ALA A 28 -9.89 -16.23 17.73
CA ALA A 28 -10.87 -17.23 18.16
C ALA A 28 -12.30 -16.78 17.81
N PHE A 29 -13.17 -17.71 17.41
CA PHE A 29 -14.58 -17.39 17.20
C PHE A 29 -15.25 -16.98 18.51
N PRO A 30 -16.11 -15.94 18.50
CA PRO A 30 -16.86 -15.54 19.68
C PRO A 30 -17.82 -16.66 20.09
N GLN A 31 -17.86 -16.96 21.39
CA GLN A 31 -18.82 -17.91 21.98
C GLN A 31 -19.98 -17.17 22.65
N SER A 32 -19.77 -15.91 23.05
CA SER A 32 -20.79 -15.07 23.65
C SER A 32 -20.63 -13.59 23.29
N VAL A 33 -21.59 -12.77 23.72
CA VAL A 33 -21.53 -11.30 23.56
C VAL A 33 -20.30 -10.74 24.28
N GLU A 34 -19.89 -11.31 25.40
CA GLU A 34 -18.74 -10.88 26.19
C GLU A 34 -17.42 -10.98 25.40
N ASP A 35 -17.29 -11.99 24.53
CA ASP A 35 -16.11 -12.12 23.66
C ASP A 35 -16.02 -10.98 22.65
N SER A 36 -17.18 -10.44 22.24
CA SER A 36 -17.21 -9.34 21.27
C SER A 36 -16.63 -8.03 21.79
N TYR A 37 -16.40 -7.89 23.10
CA TYR A 37 -15.73 -6.69 23.64
C TYR A 37 -14.23 -6.63 23.35
N ARG A 38 -13.63 -7.68 22.79
CA ARG A 38 -12.21 -7.75 22.41
C ARG A 38 -11.98 -7.24 20.99
N PHE A 39 -10.87 -6.56 20.75
CA PHE A 39 -10.48 -6.12 19.41
C PHE A 39 -10.31 -7.31 18.46
N GLY A 40 -10.88 -7.21 17.25
CA GLY A 40 -10.76 -8.25 16.22
C GLY A 40 -11.59 -9.53 16.46
N TRP A 41 -12.58 -9.49 17.36
CA TRP A 41 -13.41 -10.66 17.69
C TRP A 41 -14.12 -11.29 16.48
N ALA A 42 -14.48 -10.49 15.46
CA ALA A 42 -15.18 -10.95 14.27
C ALA A 42 -14.23 -11.31 13.11
N ARG A 43 -12.92 -11.07 13.25
CA ARG A 43 -11.96 -11.20 12.14
C ARG A 43 -11.96 -12.60 11.52
N SER A 44 -11.94 -13.65 12.34
CA SER A 44 -12.04 -15.04 11.85
C SER A 44 -13.38 -15.40 11.25
N THR A 45 -14.48 -14.82 11.74
CA THR A 45 -15.79 -14.96 11.11
C THR A 45 -15.76 -14.39 9.69
N CYS A 46 -15.10 -13.23 9.51
CA CYS A 46 -14.91 -12.63 8.21
C CYS A 46 -13.96 -13.44 7.31
N PHE A 47 -12.84 -13.96 7.83
CA PHE A 47 -11.94 -14.83 7.06
C PHE A 47 -12.63 -16.12 6.63
N LEU A 48 -13.40 -16.77 7.53
CA LEU A 48 -14.21 -17.93 7.20
C LEU A 48 -15.18 -17.62 6.06
N ALA A 49 -15.94 -16.52 6.17
CA ALA A 49 -16.86 -16.10 5.12
C ALA A 49 -16.12 -15.82 3.81
N ASP A 50 -15.06 -15.02 3.83
CA ASP A 50 -14.25 -14.74 2.65
C ASP A 50 -13.75 -16.02 1.98
N THR A 51 -13.14 -16.95 2.71
CA THR A 51 -12.64 -18.21 2.15
C THR A 51 -13.74 -19.06 1.52
N LEU A 52 -14.94 -19.07 2.09
CA LEU A 52 -16.07 -19.79 1.52
C LEU A 52 -16.60 -19.15 0.22
N TYR A 53 -16.58 -17.83 0.11
CA TYR A 53 -17.08 -17.09 -1.06
C TYR A 53 -16.02 -16.82 -2.13
N PHE A 54 -14.90 -16.17 -1.79
CA PHE A 54 -13.90 -15.66 -2.74
C PHE A 54 -12.44 -16.07 -2.46
N GLY A 55 -12.08 -16.30 -1.19
CA GLY A 55 -10.73 -16.57 -0.73
C GLY A 55 -9.74 -15.44 -1.02
N ASN A 56 -10.19 -14.18 -1.00
CA ASN A 56 -9.32 -13.04 -1.30
C ASN A 56 -8.22 -12.86 -0.25
N TRP A 57 -8.53 -13.03 1.03
CA TRP A 57 -7.53 -12.99 2.11
C TRP A 57 -6.52 -14.11 1.96
N TYR A 58 -6.97 -15.34 1.70
CA TYR A 58 -6.09 -16.48 1.47
C TYR A 58 -5.14 -16.24 0.30
N LYS A 59 -5.65 -15.79 -0.86
CA LYS A 59 -4.84 -15.48 -2.04
C LYS A 59 -3.82 -14.38 -1.74
N TRP A 60 -4.24 -13.32 -1.05
CA TRP A 60 -3.36 -12.22 -0.73
C TRP A 60 -2.26 -12.60 0.27
N LEU A 61 -2.60 -13.31 1.34
CA LEU A 61 -1.63 -13.81 2.32
C LEU A 61 -0.66 -14.81 1.69
N THR A 62 -1.12 -15.62 0.74
CA THR A 62 -0.25 -16.50 -0.07
C THR A 62 0.76 -15.69 -0.88
N ILE A 63 0.32 -14.63 -1.57
CA ILE A 63 1.21 -13.72 -2.31
C ILE A 63 2.24 -13.09 -1.37
N LEU A 64 1.82 -12.59 -0.19
CA LEU A 64 2.70 -12.02 0.81
C LEU A 64 3.71 -13.03 1.36
N GLY A 65 3.29 -14.28 1.58
CA GLY A 65 4.15 -15.38 2.03
C GLY A 65 5.21 -15.74 1.00
N LYS A 66 4.84 -15.83 -0.29
CA LYS A 66 5.78 -16.02 -1.41
C LYS A 66 6.72 -14.82 -1.58
N GLY A 67 6.16 -13.62 -1.38
CA GLY A 67 6.86 -12.36 -1.56
C GLY A 67 6.94 -11.82 -2.97
N GLU A 68 6.26 -12.48 -3.89
CA GLU A 68 6.11 -12.09 -5.29
C GLU A 68 4.77 -12.62 -5.80
N TRP A 69 4.24 -11.99 -6.84
CA TRP A 69 3.14 -12.53 -7.64
C TRP A 69 3.68 -12.81 -9.04
N LYS A 70 3.35 -13.98 -9.59
CA LYS A 70 3.71 -14.36 -10.96
C LYS A 70 2.48 -14.48 -11.84
N LYS A 71 2.64 -14.23 -13.14
CA LYS A 71 1.58 -14.46 -14.12
C LYS A 71 1.01 -15.87 -13.99
N GLY A 72 -0.30 -15.96 -13.77
CA GLY A 72 -1.02 -17.21 -13.53
C GLY A 72 -1.26 -17.55 -12.06
N ASP A 73 -0.61 -16.87 -11.11
CA ASP A 73 -0.93 -17.01 -9.69
C ASP A 73 -2.33 -16.42 -9.39
N PRO A 74 -3.11 -17.07 -8.51
CA PRO A 74 -4.40 -16.53 -8.09
C PRO A 74 -4.21 -15.23 -7.31
N TYR A 75 -5.08 -14.25 -7.56
CA TYR A 75 -5.02 -12.93 -6.93
C TYR A 75 -6.37 -12.53 -6.33
N PRO A 76 -6.40 -11.67 -5.30
CA PRO A 76 -7.65 -11.19 -4.70
C PRO A 76 -8.45 -10.35 -5.69
N TYR A 77 -9.67 -10.79 -6.00
CA TYR A 77 -10.58 -10.06 -6.86
C TYR A 77 -12.04 -10.44 -6.56
N VAL A 78 -12.90 -9.43 -6.57
CA VAL A 78 -14.34 -9.59 -6.40
C VAL A 78 -15.05 -8.59 -7.31
N THR A 79 -16.11 -9.04 -7.96
CA THR A 79 -16.96 -8.15 -8.77
C THR A 79 -17.92 -7.42 -7.86
N ILE A 80 -17.84 -6.09 -7.85
CA ILE A 80 -18.67 -5.22 -7.01
C ILE A 80 -19.99 -4.90 -7.75
N SER A 81 -21.13 -5.12 -7.10
CA SER A 81 -22.46 -4.79 -7.61
C SER A 81 -22.74 -3.29 -7.55
N GLU A 82 -23.35 -2.72 -8.59
CA GLU A 82 -23.69 -1.29 -8.68
C GLU A 82 -24.88 -0.88 -7.82
N SER A 83 -25.90 -1.74 -7.75
CA SER A 83 -27.14 -1.44 -7.02
C SER A 83 -27.10 -1.89 -5.54
N GLY A 84 -26.11 -2.70 -5.19
CA GLY A 84 -26.06 -3.44 -3.94
C GLY A 84 -27.23 -4.41 -3.78
N ASN A 85 -27.34 -5.02 -2.60
CA ASN A 85 -28.44 -5.91 -2.25
C ASN A 85 -29.21 -5.36 -1.04
N GLU A 86 -30.54 -5.44 -1.13
CA GLU A 86 -31.45 -4.95 -0.09
C GLU A 86 -31.29 -5.67 1.26
N ALA A 87 -30.81 -6.92 1.28
CA ALA A 87 -30.52 -7.63 2.52
C ALA A 87 -29.42 -6.91 3.33
N VAL A 88 -28.36 -6.46 2.67
CA VAL A 88 -27.26 -5.74 3.33
C VAL A 88 -27.72 -4.37 3.80
N LYS A 89 -28.43 -3.61 2.95
CA LYS A 89 -28.97 -2.30 3.32
C LYS A 89 -29.93 -2.40 4.52
N LYS A 90 -30.81 -3.40 4.53
CA LYS A 90 -31.71 -3.67 5.67
C LYS A 90 -30.96 -4.09 6.92
N MET A 91 -29.90 -4.88 6.81
CA MET A 91 -29.06 -5.26 7.96
C MET A 91 -28.35 -4.04 8.55
N LEU A 92 -27.76 -3.18 7.71
CA LEU A 92 -27.12 -1.94 8.14
C LEU A 92 -28.12 -1.03 8.86
N LYS A 93 -29.28 -0.81 8.24
CA LYS A 93 -30.37 -0.02 8.81
C LYS A 93 -30.86 -0.57 10.16
N LYS A 94 -31.17 -1.87 10.22
CA LYS A 94 -31.64 -2.55 11.44
C LYS A 94 -30.61 -2.52 12.57
N SER A 95 -29.32 -2.55 12.22
CA SER A 95 -28.24 -2.46 13.21
C SER A 95 -28.07 -1.02 13.72
N PHE A 96 -28.08 -0.04 12.81
CA PHE A 96 -27.79 1.35 13.15
C PHE A 96 -28.96 2.14 13.77
N GLU A 97 -30.19 2.04 13.24
CA GLU A 97 -31.30 2.89 13.69
C GLU A 97 -31.60 2.78 15.20
N PRO A 98 -31.66 1.58 15.82
CA PRO A 98 -31.98 1.49 17.24
C PRO A 98 -30.93 2.15 18.14
N VAL A 99 -29.65 2.09 17.75
CA VAL A 99 -28.55 2.69 18.52
C VAL A 99 -28.42 4.18 18.22
N SER A 100 -28.82 4.65 17.03
CA SER A 100 -28.81 6.08 16.70
C SER A 100 -29.83 6.87 17.52
N TYR A 101 -31.00 6.28 17.84
CA TYR A 101 -31.95 6.87 18.79
C TYR A 101 -31.39 7.02 20.21
N LYS A 102 -30.33 6.29 20.55
CA LYS A 102 -29.58 6.42 21.81
C LYS A 102 -28.37 7.35 21.71
N GLY A 103 -28.18 8.02 20.56
CA GLY A 103 -27.12 9.01 20.33
C GLY A 103 -25.84 8.47 19.67
N VAL A 104 -25.80 7.19 19.26
CA VAL A 104 -24.69 6.63 18.48
C VAL A 104 -24.68 7.26 17.08
N ARG A 105 -23.57 7.88 16.68
CA ARG A 105 -23.45 8.50 15.34
C ARG A 105 -22.80 7.51 14.37
N PRO A 106 -22.79 7.79 13.05
CA PRO A 106 -22.12 6.95 12.08
C PRO A 106 -20.66 6.67 12.43
N TYR A 107 -19.98 7.64 13.05
CA TYR A 107 -18.59 7.48 13.50
C TYR A 107 -18.42 6.35 14.52
N GLU A 108 -19.23 6.31 15.59
CA GLU A 108 -19.16 5.24 16.60
C GLU A 108 -19.65 3.90 16.04
N PHE A 109 -20.62 3.91 15.13
CA PHE A 109 -21.10 2.69 14.46
C PHE A 109 -20.01 2.06 13.57
N LEU A 110 -19.35 2.86 12.72
CA LEU A 110 -18.20 2.40 11.94
C LEU A 110 -17.03 2.00 12.87
N SER A 111 -16.86 2.68 14.01
CA SER A 111 -15.89 2.28 15.03
C SER A 111 -16.15 0.88 15.55
N TRP A 112 -17.41 0.54 15.83
CA TRP A 112 -17.77 -0.81 16.28
C TRP A 112 -17.46 -1.86 15.21
N ILE A 113 -17.79 -1.60 13.94
CA ILE A 113 -17.51 -2.52 12.82
C ILE A 113 -16.00 -2.72 12.66
N GLY A 114 -15.24 -1.63 12.58
CA GLY A 114 -13.78 -1.66 12.43
C GLY A 114 -13.06 -2.30 13.61
N TYR A 115 -13.52 -2.04 14.84
CA TYR A 115 -13.03 -2.70 16.04
C TYR A 115 -13.35 -4.19 16.03
N ALA A 116 -14.53 -4.59 15.55
CA ALA A 116 -14.92 -6.00 15.45
C ALA A 116 -14.03 -6.80 14.49
N ILE A 117 -13.69 -6.25 13.32
CA ILE A 117 -12.74 -6.88 12.39
C ILE A 117 -11.26 -6.66 12.78
N GLY A 118 -11.03 -5.76 13.74
CA GLY A 118 -9.74 -5.54 14.39
C GLY A 118 -8.78 -4.73 13.53
N LEU A 119 -9.24 -3.60 13.00
CA LEU A 119 -8.41 -2.62 12.29
C LEU A 119 -7.95 -1.50 13.25
N ALA A 120 -6.66 -1.15 13.23
CA ALA A 120 -6.05 -0.20 14.16
C ALA A 120 -6.51 1.26 13.98
N TRP A 121 -7.20 1.56 12.87
CA TRP A 121 -7.97 2.79 12.70
C TRP A 121 -9.10 2.97 13.75
N PHE A 122 -9.40 1.92 14.52
CA PHE A 122 -10.59 1.85 15.35
C PHE A 122 -10.28 1.52 16.80
N GLU A 123 -10.53 2.51 17.66
CA GLU A 123 -10.64 2.31 19.10
C GLU A 123 -12.02 1.73 19.45
N LYS A 124 -12.09 1.11 20.62
CA LYS A 124 -13.35 0.62 21.17
C LYS A 124 -14.34 1.79 21.35
N PRO A 125 -15.50 1.79 20.67
CA PRO A 125 -16.46 2.87 20.85
C PRO A 125 -17.06 2.83 22.26
N ASN A 126 -17.28 4.00 22.83
CA ASN A 126 -18.00 4.13 24.10
C ASN A 126 -19.50 3.94 23.84
N MET A 127 -20.01 2.76 24.17
CA MET A 127 -21.39 2.36 23.91
C MET A 127 -21.95 1.59 25.10
N ASP A 128 -23.24 1.78 25.42
CA ASP A 128 -23.91 1.02 26.47
C ASP A 128 -24.02 -0.47 26.10
N LYS A 129 -24.13 -1.32 27.11
CA LYS A 129 -24.17 -2.78 26.94
C LYS A 129 -25.31 -3.23 26.03
N ASP A 130 -26.49 -2.62 26.15
CA ASP A 130 -27.66 -3.01 25.36
C ASP A 130 -27.46 -2.67 23.87
N SER A 131 -26.90 -1.50 23.57
CA SER A 131 -26.55 -1.12 22.20
C SER A 131 -25.46 -2.04 21.62
N TRP A 132 -24.44 -2.39 22.41
CA TRP A 132 -23.40 -3.32 22.00
C TRP A 132 -23.96 -4.71 21.68
N GLU A 133 -24.80 -5.24 22.57
CA GLU A 133 -25.46 -6.53 22.40
C GLU A 133 -26.40 -6.52 21.19
N HIS A 134 -27.15 -5.44 20.97
CA HIS A 134 -27.98 -5.28 19.78
C HIS A 134 -27.14 -5.41 18.51
N LEU A 135 -26.04 -4.66 18.40
CA LEU A 135 -25.15 -4.73 17.24
C LEU A 135 -24.56 -6.13 17.04
N TYR A 136 -24.10 -6.77 18.10
CA TYR A 136 -23.59 -8.15 18.06
C TYR A 136 -24.61 -9.14 17.51
N ARG A 137 -25.90 -8.97 17.86
CA ARG A 137 -26.97 -9.89 17.45
C ARG A 137 -27.53 -9.58 16.07
N THR A 138 -27.44 -8.34 15.58
CA THR A 138 -28.08 -7.93 14.32
C THR A 138 -27.14 -7.78 13.14
N PHE A 139 -25.86 -7.48 13.39
CA PHE A 139 -24.91 -7.21 12.32
C PHE A 139 -24.32 -8.51 11.77
N ASP A 140 -24.57 -8.78 10.48
CA ASP A 140 -24.09 -9.99 9.82
C ASP A 140 -23.01 -9.65 8.79
N PHE A 141 -21.76 -9.96 9.16
CA PHE A 141 -20.59 -9.75 8.29
C PHE A 141 -20.63 -10.58 7.01
N SER A 142 -21.26 -11.75 7.02
CA SER A 142 -21.28 -12.65 5.85
C SER A 142 -22.00 -12.05 4.65
N LEU A 143 -22.96 -11.15 4.91
CA LEU A 143 -23.73 -10.46 3.88
C LEU A 143 -22.88 -9.57 2.97
N PHE A 144 -21.79 -8.98 3.49
CA PHE A 144 -20.87 -8.19 2.66
C PHE A 144 -20.20 -9.06 1.61
N TYR A 145 -19.81 -10.29 1.96
CA TYR A 145 -19.21 -11.25 1.05
C TYR A 145 -20.25 -11.87 0.11
N GLN A 146 -21.44 -12.16 0.61
CA GLN A 146 -22.49 -12.72 -0.23
C GLN A 146 -22.94 -11.76 -1.33
N PHE A 147 -22.96 -10.45 -1.04
CA PHE A 147 -23.42 -9.43 -1.97
C PHE A 147 -22.45 -8.24 -2.07
N PRO A 148 -21.26 -8.38 -2.66
CA PRO A 148 -20.27 -7.31 -2.69
C PRO A 148 -20.80 -6.03 -3.35
N SER A 149 -20.66 -4.88 -2.68
CA SER A 149 -21.06 -3.57 -3.18
C SER A 149 -20.39 -2.45 -2.37
N ASP A 150 -20.55 -1.20 -2.81
CA ASP A 150 -20.11 0.00 -2.09
C ASP A 150 -21.16 0.47 -1.07
N TYR A 151 -21.40 -0.35 -0.05
CA TYR A 151 -22.48 -0.10 0.91
C TYR A 151 -22.19 1.06 1.85
N LEU A 152 -20.91 1.26 2.24
CA LEU A 152 -20.59 2.31 3.19
C LEU A 152 -20.66 3.70 2.57
N SER A 153 -20.51 3.82 1.24
CA SER A 153 -20.88 5.05 0.52
C SER A 153 -22.34 5.41 0.71
N VAL A 154 -23.23 4.46 0.43
CA VAL A 154 -24.68 4.67 0.51
C VAL A 154 -25.08 4.98 1.95
N PHE A 155 -24.56 4.20 2.91
CA PHE A 155 -24.83 4.41 4.33
C PHE A 155 -24.41 5.81 4.79
N LEU A 156 -23.21 6.28 4.43
CA LEU A 156 -22.73 7.60 4.83
C LEU A 156 -23.41 8.74 4.07
N ALA A 157 -23.81 8.54 2.81
CA ALA A 157 -24.62 9.52 2.10
C ALA A 157 -26.01 9.70 2.74
N GLU A 158 -26.59 8.64 3.30
CA GLU A 158 -27.90 8.68 3.96
C GLU A 158 -27.86 9.15 5.42
N ASN A 159 -26.76 8.86 6.14
CA ASN A 159 -26.68 9.05 7.59
C ASN A 159 -25.57 10.01 8.03
N GLY A 160 -24.75 10.51 7.10
CA GLY A 160 -23.61 11.39 7.36
C GLY A 160 -23.97 12.85 7.63
N SER A 161 -22.98 13.74 7.46
CA SER A 161 -23.14 15.18 7.69
C SER A 161 -23.84 15.82 6.50
N SER A 162 -24.95 16.53 6.72
CA SER A 162 -25.68 17.24 5.66
C SER A 162 -25.12 18.63 5.35
N GLY A 163 -25.27 19.09 4.10
CA GLY A 163 -24.98 20.47 3.68
C GLY A 163 -23.76 20.61 2.76
N ALA A 164 -23.06 21.75 2.78
CA ALA A 164 -21.90 22.00 1.90
C ALA A 164 -20.69 21.07 2.14
N LEU A 165 -20.72 20.27 3.20
CA LEU A 165 -19.76 19.22 3.55
C LEU A 165 -20.33 17.81 3.29
N ASP A 166 -21.42 17.70 2.52
CA ASP A 166 -22.04 16.42 2.18
C ASP A 166 -21.05 15.50 1.45
N TYR A 167 -21.18 14.22 1.74
CA TYR A 167 -20.45 13.19 1.03
C TYR A 167 -21.20 12.80 -0.25
N TYR A 168 -20.56 13.02 -1.39
CA TYR A 168 -21.08 12.65 -2.70
C TYR A 168 -20.32 11.45 -3.25
N PRO A 169 -20.84 10.22 -3.08
CA PRO A 169 -20.16 9.04 -3.61
C PRO A 169 -20.13 9.05 -5.13
N THR A 170 -18.98 8.76 -5.71
CA THR A 170 -18.87 8.48 -7.15
C THR A 170 -19.72 7.26 -7.47
N PRO A 171 -20.71 7.34 -8.39
CA PRO A 171 -21.52 6.20 -8.75
C PRO A 171 -20.64 5.03 -9.23
N LEU A 172 -20.88 3.83 -8.73
CA LEU A 172 -20.00 2.69 -9.00
C LEU A 172 -19.90 2.36 -10.51
N SER A 173 -20.95 2.62 -11.29
CA SER A 173 -20.92 2.47 -12.75
C SER A 173 -19.86 3.37 -13.39
N LEU A 174 -19.70 4.60 -12.90
CA LEU A 174 -18.65 5.53 -13.33
C LEU A 174 -17.27 5.07 -12.86
N SER A 175 -17.14 4.66 -11.59
CA SER A 175 -15.88 4.11 -11.06
C SER A 175 -15.38 2.90 -11.86
N LYS A 176 -16.29 1.99 -12.25
CA LYS A 176 -15.96 0.85 -13.13
C LYS A 176 -15.52 1.32 -14.50
N ALA A 177 -16.22 2.28 -15.11
CA ALA A 177 -15.85 2.82 -16.41
C ALA A 177 -14.45 3.46 -16.37
N MET A 178 -14.14 4.25 -15.33
CA MET A 178 -12.82 4.85 -15.13
C MET A 178 -11.73 3.78 -14.99
N ASN A 179 -11.97 2.73 -14.20
CA ASN A 179 -11.03 1.62 -14.07
C ASN A 179 -10.80 0.89 -15.39
N LEU A 180 -11.85 0.66 -16.18
CA LEU A 180 -11.74 0.05 -17.51
C LEU A 180 -10.93 0.92 -18.48
N MET A 181 -11.07 2.24 -18.42
CA MET A 181 -10.29 3.18 -19.25
C MET A 181 -8.81 3.21 -18.86
N LEU A 182 -8.49 2.96 -17.60
CA LEU A 182 -7.11 2.90 -17.08
C LEU A 182 -6.47 1.52 -17.26
N GLN A 183 -7.27 0.48 -17.57
CA GLN A 183 -6.76 -0.85 -17.85
C GLN A 183 -6.07 -0.87 -19.22
N GLY A 184 -4.77 -1.18 -19.23
CA GLY A 184 -4.07 -1.54 -20.46
C GLY A 184 -4.41 -2.96 -20.93
N ASP A 185 -3.88 -3.34 -22.09
CA ASP A 185 -4.14 -4.66 -22.69
C ASP A 185 -3.43 -5.82 -21.96
N GLU A 186 -2.39 -5.51 -21.18
CA GLU A 186 -1.58 -6.50 -20.46
C GLU A 186 -2.08 -6.69 -19.03
N GLU A 187 -2.66 -7.86 -18.74
CA GLU A 187 -3.19 -8.19 -17.40
C GLU A 187 -2.14 -8.06 -16.28
N GLU A 188 -0.92 -8.52 -16.53
CA GLU A 188 0.18 -8.42 -15.57
C GLU A 188 0.48 -6.96 -15.21
N LYS A 189 0.46 -6.08 -16.21
CA LYS A 189 0.62 -4.64 -16.01
C LYS A 189 -0.54 -4.07 -15.21
N VAL A 190 -1.78 -4.42 -15.55
CA VAL A 190 -2.99 -4.00 -14.80
C VAL A 190 -2.94 -4.42 -13.32
N LEU A 191 -2.40 -5.59 -13.00
CA LEU A 191 -2.29 -6.10 -11.63
C LEU A 191 -1.16 -5.46 -10.82
N THR A 192 -0.08 -5.02 -11.49
CA THR A 192 1.14 -4.54 -10.82
C THR A 192 1.29 -3.02 -10.87
N ASP A 193 0.64 -2.36 -11.83
CA ASP A 193 0.61 -0.90 -11.95
C ASP A 193 -0.01 -0.28 -10.71
N LEU A 194 0.61 0.81 -10.27
CA LEU A 194 0.08 1.56 -9.16
C LEU A 194 -1.20 2.29 -9.55
N MET A 195 -2.23 2.09 -8.75
CA MET A 195 -3.39 2.96 -8.72
C MET A 195 -3.34 3.83 -7.47
N TYR A 196 -3.33 5.14 -7.66
CA TYR A 196 -3.41 6.10 -6.56
C TYR A 196 -4.73 6.84 -6.59
N ASP A 197 -5.42 6.86 -5.45
CA ASP A 197 -6.66 7.61 -5.25
C ASP A 197 -6.48 8.63 -4.10
N PRO A 198 -6.20 9.91 -4.41
CA PRO A 198 -5.92 10.94 -3.40
C PRO A 198 -7.14 11.38 -2.61
N CYS A 199 -8.34 11.03 -3.06
CA CYS A 199 -9.63 11.53 -2.56
C CYS A 199 -10.61 10.35 -2.39
N THR A 200 -10.16 9.29 -1.71
CA THR A 200 -10.76 7.97 -1.89
C THR A 200 -12.19 7.86 -1.38
N GLY A 201 -12.63 8.76 -0.51
CA GLY A 201 -13.92 8.65 0.14
C GLY A 201 -14.00 7.32 0.89
N THR A 202 -15.04 6.55 0.62
CA THR A 202 -15.21 5.17 1.14
C THR A 202 -14.56 4.10 0.25
N GLY A 203 -13.87 4.50 -0.82
CA GLY A 203 -13.16 3.59 -1.73
C GLY A 203 -13.89 3.23 -3.02
N ALA A 204 -14.96 3.95 -3.41
CA ALA A 204 -15.77 3.65 -4.60
C ALA A 204 -14.93 3.45 -5.88
N LEU A 205 -13.83 4.19 -6.05
CA LEU A 205 -12.94 4.10 -7.21
C LEU A 205 -11.95 2.92 -7.09
N ILE A 206 -11.44 2.62 -5.91
CA ILE A 206 -10.47 1.53 -5.69
C ILE A 206 -11.10 0.14 -5.65
N LEU A 207 -12.37 0.03 -5.22
CA LEU A 207 -13.09 -1.25 -5.09
C LEU A 207 -13.17 -2.06 -6.40
N PRO A 208 -13.51 -1.47 -7.57
CA PRO A 208 -13.54 -2.21 -8.83
C PRO A 208 -12.16 -2.43 -9.48
N SER A 209 -11.09 -1.86 -8.92
CA SER A 209 -9.74 -2.00 -9.48
C SER A 209 -9.25 -3.45 -9.46
N LYS A 210 -8.46 -3.83 -10.45
CA LYS A 210 -7.75 -5.11 -10.44
C LYS A 210 -6.37 -5.01 -9.80
N SER A 211 -5.82 -3.82 -9.67
CA SER A 211 -4.46 -3.63 -9.18
C SER A 211 -4.26 -4.22 -7.78
N LEU A 212 -3.12 -4.86 -7.57
CA LEU A 212 -2.61 -5.28 -6.27
C LEU A 212 -1.74 -4.21 -5.62
N ASN A 213 -1.43 -3.15 -6.38
CA ASN A 213 -0.66 -2.00 -5.96
C ASN A 213 -1.57 -0.78 -5.93
N ILE A 214 -2.35 -0.66 -4.86
CA ILE A 214 -3.29 0.46 -4.70
C ILE A 214 -2.86 1.26 -3.48
N VAL A 215 -2.77 2.57 -3.65
CA VAL A 215 -2.62 3.54 -2.58
C VAL A 215 -3.84 4.43 -2.55
N ALA A 216 -4.40 4.66 -1.37
CA ALA A 216 -5.58 5.49 -1.20
C ALA A 216 -5.37 6.47 -0.05
N SER A 217 -5.84 7.70 -0.20
CA SER A 217 -5.85 8.68 0.87
C SER A 217 -7.15 9.48 0.89
N ASP A 218 -7.52 9.98 2.05
CA ASP A 218 -8.57 10.98 2.18
C ASP A 218 -8.26 11.92 3.35
N LEU A 219 -8.72 13.16 3.25
CA LEU A 219 -8.60 14.14 4.33
C LEU A 219 -9.51 13.76 5.51
N SER A 220 -10.68 13.20 5.21
CA SER A 220 -11.69 12.84 6.19
C SER A 220 -11.37 11.51 6.84
N HIS A 221 -11.08 11.53 8.14
CA HIS A 221 -10.88 10.32 8.93
C HIS A 221 -12.08 9.36 8.86
N LEU A 222 -13.32 9.88 8.79
CA LEU A 222 -14.51 9.04 8.65
C LEU A 222 -14.51 8.26 7.33
N MET A 223 -14.05 8.90 6.25
CA MET A 223 -13.97 8.30 4.92
C MET A 223 -12.88 7.24 4.85
N VAL A 224 -11.67 7.55 5.33
CA VAL A 224 -10.55 6.60 5.49
C VAL A 224 -10.98 5.34 6.22
N ARG A 225 -11.72 5.50 7.33
CA ARG A 225 -12.27 4.39 8.11
C ARG A 225 -13.26 3.55 7.32
N ALA A 226 -14.21 4.17 6.64
CA ALA A 226 -15.14 3.45 5.78
C ALA A 226 -14.40 2.70 4.66
N ALA A 227 -13.43 3.35 4.00
CA ALA A 227 -12.58 2.73 2.98
C ALA A 227 -11.81 1.54 3.54
N ALA A 228 -11.24 1.64 4.75
CA ALA A 228 -10.53 0.55 5.40
C ALA A 228 -11.43 -0.66 5.68
N ILE A 229 -12.67 -0.43 6.13
CA ILE A 229 -13.65 -1.50 6.32
C ILE A 229 -14.00 -2.17 4.98
N GLN A 230 -14.31 -1.40 3.94
CA GLN A 230 -14.65 -1.98 2.63
C GLN A 230 -13.44 -2.70 2.00
N ALA A 231 -12.24 -2.15 2.15
CA ALA A 231 -11.00 -2.78 1.71
C ALA A 231 -10.75 -4.10 2.46
N PHE A 232 -11.05 -4.18 3.76
CA PHE A 232 -10.97 -5.44 4.48
C PHE A 232 -11.91 -6.52 3.89
N PHE A 233 -13.13 -6.16 3.48
CA PHE A 233 -14.05 -7.12 2.86
C PHE A 233 -13.67 -7.49 1.42
N TYR A 234 -13.15 -6.54 0.64
CA TYR A 234 -13.10 -6.68 -0.82
C TYR A 234 -11.70 -6.56 -1.43
N LYS A 235 -10.79 -5.85 -0.77
CA LYS A 235 -9.46 -5.48 -1.26
C LYS A 235 -8.36 -5.60 -0.20
N PRO A 236 -8.03 -6.83 0.24
CA PRO A 236 -6.99 -7.08 1.25
C PRO A 236 -5.62 -6.47 0.87
N SER A 237 -5.33 -6.37 -0.44
CA SER A 237 -4.10 -5.79 -1.00
C SER A 237 -3.90 -4.29 -0.75
N VAL A 238 -4.97 -3.58 -0.39
CA VAL A 238 -4.91 -2.15 0.00
C VAL A 238 -4.71 -2.03 1.51
N ILE A 239 -5.39 -2.88 2.29
CA ILE A 239 -5.48 -2.70 3.74
C ILE A 239 -4.27 -3.26 4.49
N TYR A 240 -3.65 -4.35 4.01
CA TYR A 240 -2.55 -5.03 4.72
C TYR A 240 -1.39 -5.40 3.80
N VAL A 241 -0.26 -4.72 3.96
CA VAL A 241 0.94 -4.91 3.17
C VAL A 241 2.16 -4.80 4.10
N PRO A 242 2.57 -5.89 4.77
CA PRO A 242 3.60 -5.88 5.83
C PRO A 242 5.04 -5.74 5.31
N ARG A 243 5.23 -5.31 4.06
CA ARG A 243 6.53 -5.13 3.44
C ARG A 243 6.66 -3.68 2.99
N PRO A 244 7.88 -3.11 2.96
CA PRO A 244 8.06 -1.73 2.57
C PRO A 244 7.41 -1.40 1.23
N ILE A 245 6.66 -0.31 1.20
CA ILE A 245 5.80 0.04 0.08
C ILE A 245 6.41 1.23 -0.64
N ILE A 246 6.35 1.19 -1.96
CA ILE A 246 6.69 2.32 -2.83
C ILE A 246 5.37 2.83 -3.42
N GLY A 247 4.96 4.04 -3.05
CA GLY A 247 3.76 4.67 -3.60
C GLY A 247 4.07 5.89 -4.47
N ILE A 248 3.06 6.41 -5.17
CA ILE A 248 3.16 7.53 -6.11
C ILE A 248 2.04 8.55 -5.86
N HIS A 249 2.35 9.85 -5.88
CA HIS A 249 1.40 10.97 -5.73
C HIS A 249 1.54 11.99 -6.87
N ALA A 250 0.48 12.70 -7.26
CA ALA A 250 0.49 13.69 -8.36
C ALA A 250 0.14 15.12 -7.89
N ASP A 251 1.04 16.09 -8.15
CA ASP A 251 0.86 17.52 -7.87
C ASP A 251 0.23 18.25 -9.08
N PRO A 252 -1.00 18.81 -8.94
CA PRO A 252 -1.70 19.46 -10.04
C PRO A 252 -1.23 20.90 -10.36
N LYS A 253 -0.47 21.56 -9.47
CA LYS A 253 0.08 22.90 -9.72
C LYS A 253 1.43 22.85 -10.43
N GLU A 254 2.22 21.81 -10.15
CA GLU A 254 3.53 21.59 -10.76
C GLU A 254 3.56 20.53 -11.86
N LEU A 255 2.46 19.80 -12.06
CA LEU A 255 2.35 18.63 -12.97
C LEU A 255 3.43 17.57 -12.70
N ARG A 256 3.71 17.28 -11.42
CA ARG A 256 4.77 16.35 -11.00
C ARG A 256 4.22 15.13 -10.30
N ILE A 257 4.96 14.04 -10.40
CA ILE A 257 4.63 12.75 -9.80
C ILE A 257 5.74 12.36 -8.79
N ASN A 258 5.41 12.25 -7.50
CA ASN A 258 6.32 11.98 -6.38
C ASN A 258 6.31 10.50 -6.00
N LYS A 259 7.48 9.89 -5.79
CA LYS A 259 7.62 8.55 -5.19
C LYS A 259 7.88 8.67 -3.69
N TYR A 260 7.37 7.75 -2.89
CA TYR A 260 7.69 7.68 -1.47
C TYR A 260 7.87 6.24 -0.99
N PHE A 261 8.56 6.08 0.14
CA PHE A 261 8.81 4.79 0.78
C PHE A 261 8.11 4.73 2.14
N GLU A 262 7.53 3.59 2.43
CA GLU A 262 6.91 3.29 3.70
C GLU A 262 7.69 2.16 4.37
N PHE A 263 8.42 2.45 5.43
CA PHE A 263 9.21 1.41 6.11
C PHE A 263 8.51 0.86 7.35
N ASP A 264 7.71 1.70 8.00
CA ASP A 264 7.19 1.44 9.35
C ASP A 264 5.66 1.28 9.37
N VAL A 265 4.97 1.28 8.23
CA VAL A 265 3.52 1.01 8.16
C VAL A 265 3.23 -0.21 7.30
N ASN A 266 2.11 -0.89 7.59
CA ASN A 266 1.66 -2.06 6.85
C ASN A 266 0.26 -1.89 6.23
N SER A 267 -0.16 -0.66 5.93
CA SER A 267 -1.44 -0.36 5.28
C SER A 267 -1.24 0.68 4.18
N ARG A 268 -2.04 0.63 3.11
CA ARG A 268 -2.00 1.58 1.98
C ARG A 268 -3.17 2.54 1.93
N ILE A 269 -3.85 2.72 3.05
CA ILE A 269 -4.91 3.72 3.20
C ILE A 269 -4.40 4.74 4.21
N TYR A 270 -4.41 6.01 3.83
CA TYR A 270 -3.91 7.10 4.67
C TYR A 270 -4.98 8.13 4.98
N GLN A 271 -4.84 8.75 6.14
CA GLN A 271 -5.54 9.97 6.47
C GLN A 271 -4.59 11.16 6.32
N GLY A 272 -4.92 12.14 5.52
CA GLY A 272 -4.07 13.31 5.37
C GLY A 272 -4.45 14.21 4.21
N ASP A 273 -3.76 15.33 4.11
CA ASP A 273 -3.98 16.29 3.03
C ASP A 273 -3.06 15.95 1.85
N ALA A 274 -3.67 15.35 0.82
CA ALA A 274 -2.99 15.03 -0.41
C ALA A 274 -2.29 16.24 -1.07
N LEU A 275 -2.77 17.47 -0.85
CA LEU A 275 -2.13 18.67 -1.40
C LEU A 275 -0.81 19.01 -0.70
N THR A 276 -0.67 18.63 0.57
CA THR A 276 0.55 18.86 1.36
C THR A 276 1.50 17.67 1.31
N GLY A 277 0.98 16.48 0.99
CA GLY A 277 1.75 15.24 1.02
C GLY A 277 2.01 14.74 2.44
N GLU A 278 1.26 15.25 3.43
CA GLU A 278 1.35 14.88 4.85
C GLU A 278 0.17 13.97 5.21
N PHE A 279 0.49 12.77 5.68
CA PHE A 279 -0.51 11.80 6.09
C PHE A 279 -0.11 11.09 7.37
N ILE A 280 -1.06 10.35 7.93
CA ILE A 280 -0.84 9.43 9.04
C ILE A 280 -1.39 8.04 8.69
N ALA A 281 -0.79 7.01 9.28
CA ALA A 281 -1.32 5.65 9.30
C ALA A 281 -0.82 4.87 10.53
N PRO A 282 -1.54 3.80 10.94
CA PRO A 282 -1.05 2.91 11.97
C PRO A 282 0.13 2.08 11.45
N VAL A 283 1.15 1.92 12.30
CA VAL A 283 2.31 1.04 12.06
C VAL A 283 1.87 -0.40 11.77
N ASN A 284 0.97 -0.93 12.60
CA ASN A 284 0.40 -2.26 12.45
C ASN A 284 -1.14 -2.22 12.46
N ILE A 285 -1.72 -2.37 11.28
CA ILE A 285 -3.16 -2.32 11.04
C ILE A 285 -3.97 -3.36 11.83
N PHE A 286 -3.36 -4.45 12.30
CA PHE A 286 -4.05 -5.52 13.03
C PHE A 286 -3.71 -5.58 14.53
N LEU A 287 -3.00 -4.57 15.05
CA LEU A 287 -2.65 -4.43 16.46
C LEU A 287 -3.52 -3.36 17.13
N GLU A 288 -4.21 -3.73 18.21
CA GLU A 288 -4.97 -2.78 19.03
C GLU A 288 -4.03 -1.71 19.61
N GLY A 289 -4.40 -0.44 19.48
CA GLY A 289 -3.57 0.66 19.98
C GLY A 289 -2.24 0.81 19.24
N SER A 290 -2.14 0.37 17.98
CA SER A 290 -0.96 0.63 17.15
C SER A 290 -0.63 2.12 17.14
N GLU A 291 0.66 2.42 17.27
CA GLU A 291 1.17 3.77 17.05
C GLU A 291 0.82 4.25 15.64
N PHE A 292 0.49 5.53 15.53
CA PHE A 292 0.30 6.23 14.27
C PHE A 292 1.56 7.02 13.96
N VAL A 293 2.04 6.90 12.73
CA VAL A 293 3.24 7.61 12.26
C VAL A 293 2.88 8.49 11.08
N ASP A 294 3.63 9.57 10.94
CA ASP A 294 3.55 10.42 9.78
C ASP A 294 4.11 9.71 8.53
N VAL A 295 3.46 9.92 7.40
CA VAL A 295 3.84 9.43 6.09
C VAL A 295 3.96 10.64 5.15
N TYR A 296 5.10 10.78 4.47
CA TYR A 296 5.44 11.97 3.65
C TYR A 296 5.75 11.61 2.18
N PHE A 297 5.28 12.41 1.22
CA PHE A 297 5.54 12.24 -0.23
C PHE A 297 6.41 13.39 -0.81
N HIS A 298 7.55 13.13 -1.50
CA HIS A 298 8.50 14.19 -1.97
C HIS A 298 9.01 14.06 -3.46
N PRO A 299 9.41 15.15 -4.17
CA PRO A 299 9.97 15.19 -5.56
C PRO A 299 11.51 15.09 -5.70
N LEU A 300 12.05 14.91 -6.94
CA LEU A 300 13.44 14.44 -7.23
C LEU A 300 14.23 15.11 -8.41
N ASN A 301 15.58 15.25 -8.32
CA ASN A 301 16.49 15.92 -9.31
C ASN A 301 17.97 15.41 -9.38
N LEU A 302 18.37 14.67 -10.43
CA LEU A 302 19.57 13.78 -10.49
C LEU A 302 21.01 14.34 -10.35
N LYS A 303 21.27 15.65 -10.45
CA LYS A 303 22.66 16.20 -10.46
C LYS A 303 23.20 16.63 -9.07
N LYS A 304 22.42 16.42 -7.99
CA LYS A 304 22.63 17.04 -6.67
C LYS A 304 22.67 16.03 -5.50
N HIS A 305 23.17 14.82 -5.78
CA HIS A 305 22.69 13.59 -5.15
C HIS A 305 23.76 12.88 -4.29
N LYS A 306 23.50 12.82 -2.97
CA LYS A 306 24.26 12.32 -1.81
C LYS A 306 24.13 10.80 -1.52
N ILE A 307 23.25 10.02 -2.15
CA ILE A 307 23.01 8.58 -1.89
C ILE A 307 24.24 7.76 -2.22
N TYR A 308 24.96 8.23 -3.22
CA TYR A 308 26.24 7.67 -3.64
C TYR A 308 27.36 7.88 -2.61
N ASP A 309 27.14 8.71 -1.58
CA ASP A 309 28.08 8.86 -0.46
C ASP A 309 27.96 7.71 0.56
N TYR A 310 26.97 6.81 0.43
CA TYR A 310 26.65 5.73 1.40
C TYR A 310 26.74 4.31 0.83
N GLU A 311 27.51 4.12 -0.23
CA GLU A 311 27.59 2.85 -0.99
C GLU A 311 28.08 1.66 -0.14
N GLN A 312 28.98 1.91 0.84
CA GLN A 312 29.51 0.87 1.70
C GLN A 312 28.52 0.44 2.80
N GLU A 313 27.72 1.37 3.31
CA GLU A 313 26.70 1.13 4.32
C GLU A 313 25.51 0.37 3.73
N LEU A 314 25.14 0.66 2.49
CA LEU A 314 24.07 -0.03 1.76
C LEU A 314 24.37 -1.52 1.47
N ALA A 315 25.62 -1.97 1.60
CA ALA A 315 26.01 -3.37 1.44
C ALA A 315 25.80 -4.24 2.70
N LYS A 316 25.41 -3.63 3.84
CA LYS A 316 25.17 -4.31 5.11
C LYS A 316 23.66 -4.58 5.31
N PRO A 317 23.26 -5.60 6.09
CA PRO A 317 21.85 -5.80 6.46
C PRO A 317 21.28 -4.57 7.20
N TRP A 318 20.10 -4.09 6.81
CA TRP A 318 19.55 -2.78 7.25
C TRP A 318 19.51 -2.59 8.76
N ASN A 319 19.01 -3.59 9.48
CA ASN A 319 18.92 -3.65 10.94
C ASN A 319 20.27 -3.69 11.67
N THR A 320 21.38 -3.83 10.96
CA THR A 320 22.75 -3.77 11.50
C THR A 320 23.43 -2.41 11.29
N ILE A 321 22.76 -1.49 10.58
CA ILE A 321 23.21 -0.12 10.37
C ILE A 321 22.71 0.73 11.54
N GLU A 322 23.56 1.62 12.08
CA GLU A 322 23.13 2.54 13.14
C GLU A 322 21.96 3.41 12.68
N ARG A 323 21.03 3.67 13.60
CA ARG A 323 19.78 4.38 13.30
C ARG A 323 20.02 5.77 12.70
N GLU A 324 21.02 6.50 13.17
CA GLU A 324 21.39 7.81 12.57
C GLU A 324 21.85 7.65 11.12
N LYS A 325 22.62 6.61 10.82
CA LYS A 325 23.10 6.33 9.46
C LYS A 325 21.98 5.81 8.56
N GLN A 326 21.05 5.02 9.09
CA GLN A 326 19.82 4.64 8.38
C GLN A 326 19.01 5.89 7.98
N ILE A 327 18.86 6.84 8.90
CA ILE A 327 18.15 8.11 8.64
C ILE A 327 18.87 8.93 7.57
N GLU A 328 20.20 9.01 7.62
CA GLU A 328 21.00 9.69 6.59
C GLU A 328 20.88 9.03 5.21
N ILE A 329 20.91 7.69 5.16
CA ILE A 329 20.77 6.90 3.94
C ILE A 329 19.37 7.04 3.37
N VAL A 330 18.31 6.92 4.19
CA VAL A 330 16.92 7.14 3.75
C VAL A 330 16.74 8.57 3.25
N ALA A 331 17.28 9.55 3.97
CA ALA A 331 17.25 10.95 3.56
C ALA A 331 18.02 11.20 2.25
N ALA A 332 19.03 10.40 1.94
CA ALA A 332 19.73 10.44 0.67
C ALA A 332 18.98 9.64 -0.43
N MET A 333 18.37 8.49 -0.14
CA MET A 333 17.60 7.70 -1.13
C MET A 333 16.34 8.45 -1.58
N ALA A 334 15.63 9.05 -0.62
CA ALA A 334 14.44 9.86 -0.83
C ALA A 334 14.72 11.09 -1.70
N ARG A 335 15.95 11.60 -1.67
CA ARG A 335 16.35 12.71 -2.52
C ARG A 335 16.64 12.29 -3.96
N GLU A 336 16.80 10.98 -4.27
CA GLU A 336 17.63 10.55 -5.42
C GLU A 336 17.04 9.59 -6.48
N ILE A 337 15.96 8.87 -6.21
CA ILE A 337 15.33 7.92 -7.15
C ILE A 337 14.14 8.51 -7.94
N MET A 338 14.33 8.97 -9.20
CA MET A 338 13.22 9.39 -10.10
C MET A 338 12.53 8.24 -10.88
N PRO A 339 11.30 8.46 -11.39
CA PRO A 339 10.45 7.47 -12.06
C PRO A 339 10.83 7.24 -13.53
N ASP A 340 10.56 6.03 -14.08
CA ASP A 340 10.48 5.86 -15.53
C ASP A 340 9.23 5.09 -15.99
N GLN A 341 8.56 5.73 -16.96
CA GLN A 341 7.60 5.32 -18.00
C GLN A 341 6.35 4.49 -17.66
N THR A 342 5.26 5.17 -17.28
CA THR A 342 4.18 5.37 -18.28
C THR A 342 3.34 6.61 -18.00
N ILE A 343 2.88 7.18 -19.12
CA ILE A 343 2.28 8.49 -19.31
C ILE A 343 0.79 8.27 -19.55
N SER A 344 -0.08 9.13 -18.99
CA SER A 344 -1.31 9.51 -19.70
C SER A 344 -1.40 11.04 -19.80
N ASN A 345 -1.60 11.48 -21.04
CA ASN A 345 -1.56 12.85 -21.56
C ASN A 345 -2.57 13.82 -20.92
N PRO A 346 -2.33 15.14 -21.10
CA PRO A 346 -3.34 16.04 -21.66
C PRO A 346 -2.96 16.45 -23.11
N PRO A 347 -3.89 17.02 -23.88
CA PRO A 347 -4.06 16.77 -25.31
C PRO A 347 -2.99 17.40 -26.20
N PHE A 348 -2.77 16.79 -27.35
CA PHE A 348 -1.99 17.31 -28.45
C PHE A 348 -2.39 18.76 -28.83
N ASN A 349 -1.36 19.57 -29.12
CA ASN A 349 -1.37 20.91 -29.76
C ASN A 349 -1.22 22.17 -28.90
N MET A 350 -0.44 22.14 -27.82
CA MET A 350 0.21 23.37 -27.33
C MET A 350 1.68 23.43 -27.75
N LYS A 351 2.06 24.46 -28.51
CA LYS A 351 3.47 24.75 -28.80
C LYS A 351 4.17 25.08 -27.49
N MET A 352 5.12 24.24 -27.09
CA MET A 352 5.97 24.43 -25.92
C MET A 352 6.67 25.80 -26.01
N PRO A 353 6.54 26.69 -25.01
CA PRO A 353 7.20 27.99 -24.99
C PRO A 353 8.71 27.86 -25.21
N LYS A 354 9.30 28.78 -25.98
CA LYS A 354 10.73 28.77 -26.35
C LYS A 354 11.68 28.67 -25.14
N ARG A 355 11.33 29.31 -24.03
CA ARG A 355 12.06 29.26 -22.76
C ARG A 355 12.17 27.83 -22.19
N GLU A 356 11.13 27.03 -22.40
CA GLU A 356 11.05 25.66 -21.89
C GLU A 356 11.86 24.71 -22.76
N GLN A 357 11.86 24.92 -24.09
CA GLN A 357 12.77 24.24 -25.02
C GLN A 357 14.25 24.53 -24.70
N GLU A 358 14.58 25.80 -24.38
CA GLU A 358 15.93 26.22 -24.01
C GLU A 358 16.39 25.60 -22.67
N ASN A 359 15.48 25.51 -21.69
CA ASN A 359 15.75 24.83 -20.41
C ASN A 359 16.01 23.32 -20.59
N ILE A 360 15.21 22.63 -21.42
CA ILE A 360 15.40 21.20 -21.70
C ILE A 360 16.76 20.95 -22.35
N GLN A 361 17.16 21.78 -23.33
CA GLN A 361 18.47 21.62 -23.97
C GLN A 361 19.64 21.91 -23.03
N SER A 362 19.48 22.83 -22.08
CA SER A 362 20.48 23.08 -21.04
C SER A 362 20.72 21.85 -20.15
N ILE A 363 19.63 21.18 -19.74
CA ILE A 363 19.69 19.97 -18.90
C ILE A 363 20.37 18.81 -19.64
N ILE A 364 20.01 18.59 -20.91
CA ILE A 364 20.61 17.53 -21.74
C ILE A 364 22.13 17.73 -21.86
N ARG A 365 22.58 18.97 -22.12
CA ARG A 365 24.00 19.31 -22.20
C ARG A 365 24.73 19.03 -20.89
N SER A 366 24.13 19.46 -19.79
CA SER A 366 24.69 19.28 -18.44
C SER A 366 24.86 17.79 -18.08
N ASN A 367 23.89 16.94 -18.43
CA ASN A 367 23.93 15.51 -18.12
C ASN A 367 25.01 14.77 -18.93
N LYS A 368 25.21 15.17 -20.19
CA LYS A 368 26.26 14.59 -21.04
C LYS A 368 27.67 14.86 -20.49
N GLU A 369 27.93 16.10 -20.07
CA GLU A 369 29.21 16.49 -19.45
C GLU A 369 29.50 15.72 -18.15
N PHE A 370 28.47 15.43 -17.35
CA PHE A 370 28.61 14.63 -16.12
C PHE A 370 29.02 13.18 -16.43
N ILE A 371 28.37 12.56 -17.41
CA ILE A 371 28.67 11.17 -17.83
C ILE A 371 30.10 11.04 -18.36
N ASP A 372 30.55 11.99 -19.17
CA ASP A 372 31.89 11.96 -19.78
C ASP A 372 33.00 12.11 -18.71
N SER A 373 32.77 12.94 -17.67
CA SER A 373 33.71 13.12 -16.55
C SER A 373 33.90 11.85 -15.70
N ARG A 374 32.84 11.07 -15.45
CA ARG A 374 32.91 9.82 -14.67
C ARG A 374 33.62 8.69 -15.42
N LYS A 375 33.48 8.62 -16.74
CA LYS A 375 34.27 7.68 -17.56
C LYS A 375 35.77 7.96 -17.46
N GLY A 376 36.15 9.25 -17.35
CA GLY A 376 37.53 9.65 -17.09
C GLY A 376 38.04 9.23 -15.70
N ASN A 377 37.26 9.44 -14.65
CA ASN A 377 37.67 9.13 -13.27
C ASN A 377 37.74 7.63 -12.97
N SER A 378 36.85 6.82 -13.56
CA SER A 378 36.92 5.36 -13.45
C SER A 378 38.20 4.79 -14.07
N MET A 379 38.70 5.37 -15.16
CA MET A 379 39.98 4.99 -15.76
C MET A 379 41.17 5.39 -14.88
N MET A 380 41.15 6.58 -14.28
CA MET A 380 42.23 7.05 -13.40
C MET A 380 42.33 6.23 -12.10
N ASN A 381 41.20 5.84 -11.51
CA ASN A 381 41.20 4.99 -10.31
C ASN A 381 41.75 3.58 -10.59
N LEU A 382 41.40 3.01 -11.76
CA LEU A 382 41.97 1.74 -12.21
C LEU A 382 43.50 1.84 -12.42
N PHE A 383 43.98 2.94 -13.02
CA PHE A 383 45.41 3.19 -13.19
C PHE A 383 46.16 3.32 -11.86
N ASN A 384 45.59 4.04 -10.88
CA ASN A 384 46.21 4.22 -9.57
C ASN A 384 46.21 2.92 -8.75
N GLN A 385 45.17 2.09 -8.87
CA GLN A 385 45.17 0.75 -8.29
C GLN A 385 46.27 -0.12 -8.88
N ILE A 386 46.41 -0.14 -10.21
CA ILE A 386 47.48 -0.88 -10.89
C ILE A 386 48.86 -0.39 -10.42
N GLN A 387 49.07 0.92 -10.29
CA GLN A 387 50.34 1.48 -9.78
C GLN A 387 50.63 1.08 -8.33
N THR A 388 49.61 1.11 -7.48
CA THR A 388 49.74 0.76 -6.06
C THR A 388 50.04 -0.73 -5.90
N GLU A 389 49.36 -1.59 -6.66
CA GLU A 389 49.63 -3.03 -6.69
C GLU A 389 51.03 -3.34 -7.24
N ALA A 390 51.48 -2.62 -8.26
CA ALA A 390 52.83 -2.76 -8.80
C ALA A 390 53.90 -2.35 -7.79
N ALA A 391 53.70 -1.23 -7.07
CA ALA A 391 54.60 -0.77 -6.02
C ALA A 391 54.67 -1.75 -4.85
N ALA A 392 53.52 -2.23 -4.36
CA ALA A 392 53.45 -3.22 -3.29
C ALA A 392 54.12 -4.55 -3.67
N LYS A 393 53.94 -5.02 -4.92
CA LYS A 393 54.65 -6.20 -5.42
C LYS A 393 56.16 -5.96 -5.51
N THR A 394 56.59 -4.77 -5.90
CA THR A 394 58.01 -4.41 -5.97
C THR A 394 58.67 -4.35 -4.59
N GLU A 395 58.01 -3.73 -3.61
CA GLU A 395 58.46 -3.74 -2.21
C GLU A 395 58.48 -5.14 -1.61
N PHE A 396 57.46 -5.95 -1.87
CA PHE A 396 57.42 -7.34 -1.43
C PHE A 396 58.56 -8.17 -2.02
N ILE A 397 58.87 -7.98 -3.31
CA ILE A 397 60.01 -8.64 -3.96
C ILE A 397 61.33 -8.15 -3.35
N LEU A 398 61.49 -6.84 -3.13
CA LEU A 398 62.70 -6.27 -2.54
C LEU A 398 62.94 -6.76 -1.11
N ALA A 399 61.89 -6.76 -0.27
CA ALA A 399 61.96 -7.22 1.11
C ALA A 399 62.31 -8.71 1.23
N ASN A 400 61.78 -9.54 0.33
CA ASN A 400 62.04 -10.99 0.33
C ASN A 400 63.30 -11.40 -0.45
N SER A 401 63.94 -10.47 -1.17
CA SER A 401 65.17 -10.75 -1.94
C SER A 401 66.45 -10.81 -1.10
N THR A 402 66.38 -10.55 0.22
CA THR A 402 67.54 -10.51 1.12
C THR A 402 68.12 -11.89 1.47
N GLY A 403 67.61 -12.98 0.88
CA GLY A 403 68.08 -14.32 1.23
C GLY A 403 67.77 -15.44 0.24
N LYS A 404 68.08 -15.27 -1.06
CA LYS A 404 68.63 -16.30 -1.99
C LYS A 404 68.38 -15.94 -3.46
N ASN A 405 69.46 -16.07 -4.25
CA ASN A 405 69.60 -16.06 -5.71
C ASN A 405 68.77 -15.09 -6.56
N LYS A 406 69.50 -14.17 -7.20
CA LYS A 406 69.09 -13.44 -8.41
C LYS A 406 68.81 -14.44 -9.55
N GLU A 407 67.58 -14.91 -9.67
CA GLU A 407 67.04 -15.30 -10.97
C GLU A 407 66.08 -14.22 -11.46
N GLN A 408 66.32 -13.75 -12.67
CA GLN A 408 65.62 -12.66 -13.33
C GLN A 408 64.11 -12.92 -13.40
N LEU A 409 63.32 -12.02 -12.84
CA LEU A 409 61.90 -11.91 -13.18
C LEU A 409 61.75 -10.83 -14.26
N MET A 410 61.67 -11.30 -15.51
CA MET A 410 61.14 -10.55 -16.64
C MET A 410 59.63 -10.35 -16.43
N PHE A 411 59.16 -9.10 -16.46
CA PHE A 411 57.74 -8.81 -16.63
C PHE A 411 57.42 -8.84 -18.13
N VAL A 412 56.54 -9.75 -18.53
CA VAL A 412 55.80 -9.66 -19.80
C VAL A 412 54.51 -8.89 -19.48
N PHE A 413 54.27 -7.80 -20.22
CA PHE A 413 53.12 -6.91 -20.08
C PHE A 413 51.79 -7.57 -20.45
#